data_AF-A0A1H4CDF2-F1
#
_entry.id   AF-A0A1H4CDF2-F1
#
_cell.length_a   1.000
_cell.length_b   1.000
_cell.length_c   1.000
_cell.angle_alpha   90.00
_cell.angle_beta   90.00
_cell.angle_gamma   90.00
#
_symmetry.space_group_name_H-M   'P 1'
#
loop_
_entity.id
_entity.type
_entity.pdbx_description
1 polymer ?
#
loop_
_entity_poly.entity_id
_entity_poly.type
_entity_poly.pdbx_seq_one_letter_code
_entity_poly.pdbx_strand_id
1 'polypeptide(L)'
;MDGESIPGYVNKITEDGKKYITFSEPEAWHMKWAFETISKGLLATEHVFNQAKEKGLKCNRNSFLQAIKNPCYCGKVIVPQFKDEDMYLAEGKHKPLISERLFYEVQDVLKGKNRNKGIKIVSHNLLPLRGFLLCPECQKVLTGSPSKGRYAYYYYYHCQKQCKVRFKAGK
;
A
#
# COMPACT_ATOMS: atom_id res chain seq x y z
N MET A 1 20.79 -23.51 -4.55
CA MET A 1 19.64 -22.78 -5.13
C MET A 1 18.89 -22.17 -3.96
N ASP A 2 19.14 -20.90 -3.68
CA ASP A 2 18.47 -20.20 -2.61
C ASP A 2 17.01 -20.02 -3.01
N GLY A 3 16.09 -20.65 -2.26
CA GLY A 3 14.66 -20.50 -2.52
C GLY A 3 14.27 -19.01 -2.41
N GLU A 4 13.32 -18.57 -3.23
CA GLU A 4 12.80 -17.21 -3.16
C GLU A 4 12.29 -16.91 -1.74
N SER A 5 12.60 -15.70 -1.25
CA SER A 5 12.17 -15.23 0.06
C SER A 5 11.33 -13.97 -0.10
N ILE A 6 10.48 -13.69 0.90
CA ILE A 6 9.65 -12.48 0.89
C ILE A 6 10.51 -11.22 1.03
N PRO A 7 10.13 -10.08 0.44
CA PRO A 7 10.93 -8.84 0.48
C PRO A 7 11.36 -8.45 1.91
N GLY A 8 12.64 -8.12 2.11
CA GLY A 8 13.17 -7.77 3.43
C GLY A 8 13.53 -8.97 4.32
N TYR A 9 13.33 -10.20 3.86
CA TYR A 9 13.86 -11.40 4.50
C TYR A 9 14.85 -12.11 3.57
N VAL A 10 15.68 -12.97 4.14
CA VAL A 10 16.59 -13.87 3.43
C VAL A 10 16.57 -15.25 4.08
N ASN A 11 16.59 -16.29 3.25
CA ASN A 11 16.69 -17.68 3.69
C ASN A 11 18.14 -18.00 4.08
N LYS A 12 18.35 -18.59 5.26
CA LYS A 12 19.65 -19.06 5.76
C LYS A 12 19.56 -20.50 6.27
N ILE A 13 20.71 -21.14 6.41
CA ILE A 13 20.85 -22.51 6.93
C ILE A 13 21.88 -22.46 8.06
N THR A 14 21.60 -23.08 9.21
CA THR A 14 22.58 -23.24 10.29
C THR A 14 23.60 -24.34 9.96
N GLU A 15 24.67 -24.43 10.72
CA GLU A 15 25.68 -25.51 10.59
C GLU A 15 25.04 -26.90 10.72
N ASP A 16 24.03 -27.05 11.59
CA ASP A 16 23.23 -28.27 11.76
C ASP A 16 22.24 -28.55 10.61
N GLY A 17 22.23 -27.76 9.54
CA GLY A 17 21.35 -27.94 8.39
C GLY A 17 19.92 -27.38 8.55
N LYS A 18 19.62 -26.68 9.66
CA LYS A 18 18.28 -26.14 9.91
C LYS A 18 18.05 -24.84 9.12
N LYS A 19 17.00 -24.82 8.30
CA LYS A 19 16.59 -23.63 7.53
C LYS A 19 15.86 -22.62 8.42
N TYR A 20 16.17 -21.35 8.26
CA TYR A 20 15.49 -20.24 8.93
C TYR A 20 15.50 -18.98 8.07
N ILE A 21 14.65 -18.01 8.40
CA ILE A 21 14.65 -16.70 7.76
C ILE A 21 15.13 -15.63 8.73
N THR A 22 15.88 -14.66 8.22
CA THR A 22 16.32 -13.48 8.95
C THR A 22 16.20 -12.23 8.09
N PHE A 23 16.41 -11.06 8.67
CA PHE A 23 16.30 -9.79 7.94
C PHE A 23 17.39 -9.65 6.88
N SER A 24 16.99 -9.13 5.72
CA SER A 24 17.87 -8.68 4.66
C SER A 24 17.96 -7.16 4.72
N GLU A 25 19.03 -6.61 5.29
CA GLU A 25 19.24 -5.16 5.31
C GLU A 25 19.92 -4.68 4.01
N PRO A 26 19.54 -3.52 3.44
CA PRO A 26 18.59 -2.52 3.96
C PRO A 26 17.11 -2.76 3.57
N GLU A 27 16.79 -3.86 2.88
CA GLU A 27 15.42 -4.12 2.40
C GLU A 27 14.39 -4.24 3.51
N ALA A 28 14.76 -4.86 4.64
CA ALA A 28 13.95 -4.97 5.84
C ALA A 28 13.56 -3.58 6.36
N TRP A 29 14.52 -2.65 6.44
CA TRP A 29 14.25 -1.27 6.81
C TRP A 29 13.25 -0.59 5.85
N HIS A 30 13.41 -0.76 4.53
CA HIS A 30 12.47 -0.19 3.55
C HIS A 30 11.06 -0.75 3.69
N MET A 31 10.93 -2.06 3.93
CA MET A 31 9.63 -2.70 4.17
C MET A 31 8.99 -2.20 5.46
N LYS A 32 9.76 -2.10 6.56
CA LYS A 32 9.28 -1.55 7.83
C LYS A 32 8.76 -0.13 7.66
N TRP A 33 9.53 0.73 7.00
CA TRP A 33 9.12 2.09 6.66
C TRP A 33 7.83 2.13 5.85
N ALA A 34 7.65 1.20 4.90
CA ALA A 34 6.44 1.11 4.11
C ALA A 34 5.20 0.74 4.96
N PHE A 35 5.31 -0.22 5.87
CA PHE A 35 4.24 -0.55 6.82
C PHE A 35 3.86 0.64 7.70
N GLU A 36 4.86 1.32 8.30
CA GLU A 36 4.66 2.53 9.12
C GLU A 36 4.04 3.69 8.32
N THR A 37 4.32 3.77 7.03
CA THR A 37 3.76 4.82 6.16
C THR A 37 2.33 4.48 5.74
N ILE A 38 2.03 3.20 5.47
CA ILE A 38 0.67 2.76 5.14
C ILE A 38 -0.26 2.92 6.34
N SER A 39 0.18 2.61 7.56
CA SER A 39 -0.68 2.69 8.75
C SER A 39 -1.20 4.11 9.00
N LYS A 40 -0.46 5.14 8.58
CA LYS A 40 -0.91 6.54 8.64
C LYS A 40 -2.12 6.83 7.75
N GLY A 41 -2.38 6.02 6.72
CA GLY A 41 -3.54 6.15 5.83
C GLY A 41 -3.55 7.42 4.95
N LEU A 42 -2.45 8.19 4.91
CA LEU A 42 -2.38 9.50 4.25
C LEU A 42 -2.11 9.40 2.74
N LEU A 43 -1.41 8.35 2.32
CA LEU A 43 -0.98 8.11 0.95
C LEU A 43 -1.70 6.90 0.36
N ALA A 44 -1.88 6.89 -0.96
CA ALA A 44 -2.27 5.64 -1.62
C ALA A 44 -1.13 4.64 -1.54
N THR A 45 -1.44 3.36 -1.36
CA THR A 45 -0.46 2.27 -1.28
C THR A 45 0.51 2.27 -2.47
N GLU A 46 0.04 2.63 -3.66
CA GLU A 46 0.89 2.78 -4.86
C GLU A 46 1.99 3.84 -4.68
N HIS A 47 1.67 4.98 -4.07
CA HIS A 47 2.65 6.02 -3.80
C HIS A 47 3.66 5.59 -2.75
N VAL A 48 3.21 4.85 -1.72
CA VAL A 48 4.13 4.28 -0.74
C VAL A 48 5.09 3.29 -1.40
N PHE A 49 4.60 2.44 -2.30
CA PHE A 49 5.45 1.54 -3.07
C PHE A 49 6.50 2.30 -3.89
N ASN A 50 6.10 3.34 -4.63
CA ASN A 50 7.03 4.14 -5.44
C ASN A 50 8.10 4.82 -4.57
N GLN A 51 7.71 5.40 -3.44
CA GLN A 51 8.67 5.98 -2.49
C GLN A 51 9.60 4.92 -1.87
N ALA A 52 9.09 3.73 -1.56
CA ALA A 52 9.92 2.64 -1.09
C ALA A 52 10.92 2.17 -2.16
N LYS A 53 10.51 2.15 -3.44
CA LYS A 53 11.40 1.86 -4.57
C LYS A 53 12.50 2.90 -4.73
N GLU A 54 12.16 4.18 -4.65
CA GLU A 54 13.14 5.29 -4.66
C GLU A 54 14.13 5.18 -3.50
N LYS A 55 13.69 4.68 -2.34
CA LYS A 55 14.57 4.42 -1.19
C LYS A 55 15.50 3.22 -1.37
N GLY A 56 15.25 2.34 -2.33
CA GLY A 56 16.11 1.17 -2.60
C GLY A 56 15.41 -0.18 -2.46
N LEU A 57 14.09 -0.24 -2.24
CA LEU A 57 13.37 -1.51 -2.13
C LEU A 57 13.44 -2.33 -3.43
N LYS A 58 13.95 -3.56 -3.35
CA LYS A 58 14.11 -4.44 -4.52
C LYS A 58 12.98 -5.47 -4.62
N CYS A 59 11.77 -5.01 -4.93
CA CYS A 59 10.70 -5.91 -5.35
C CYS A 59 9.85 -5.29 -6.44
N ASN A 60 9.06 -6.12 -7.13
CA ASN A 60 8.05 -5.64 -8.07
C ASN A 60 6.76 -5.26 -7.32
N ARG A 61 5.87 -4.58 -8.03
CA ARG A 61 4.60 -4.08 -7.49
C ARG A 61 3.73 -5.19 -6.91
N ASN A 62 3.60 -6.31 -7.60
CA ASN A 62 2.75 -7.41 -7.13
C ASN A 62 3.31 -8.04 -5.86
N SER A 63 4.62 -8.29 -5.82
CA SER A 63 5.33 -8.79 -4.63
C SER A 63 5.15 -7.87 -3.43
N PHE A 64 5.22 -6.54 -3.62
CA PHE A 64 4.95 -5.58 -2.55
C PHE A 64 3.51 -5.67 -2.03
N LEU A 65 2.53 -5.71 -2.93
CA LEU A 65 1.12 -5.78 -2.56
C LEU A 65 0.74 -7.08 -1.84
N GLN A 66 1.43 -8.19 -2.12
CA GLN A 66 1.31 -9.42 -1.36
C GLN A 66 2.05 -9.34 -0.02
N ALA A 67 3.25 -8.76 -0.01
CA ALA A 67 4.07 -8.62 1.18
C ALA A 67 3.35 -7.86 2.30
N ILE A 68 2.72 -6.72 1.99
CA ILE A 68 2.00 -5.91 2.99
C ILE A 68 0.75 -6.59 3.58
N LYS A 69 0.33 -7.73 3.03
CA LYS A 69 -0.77 -8.57 3.54
C LYS A 69 -0.28 -9.84 4.21
N ASN A 70 1.02 -10.13 4.15
CA ASN A 70 1.58 -11.37 4.63
C ASN A 70 1.79 -11.30 6.16
N PRO A 71 1.13 -12.15 6.96
CA PRO A 71 1.27 -12.15 8.42
C PRO A 71 2.68 -12.55 8.90
N CYS A 72 3.55 -13.07 8.01
CA CYS A 72 4.95 -13.34 8.31
C CYS A 72 5.68 -12.11 8.86
N TYR A 73 5.35 -10.91 8.39
CA TYR A 73 5.98 -9.69 8.87
C TYR A 73 5.69 -9.36 10.35
N CYS A 74 4.57 -9.85 10.90
CA CYS A 74 4.27 -9.76 12.33
C CYS A 74 4.56 -11.05 13.11
N GLY A 75 5.31 -11.98 12.52
CA GLY A 75 5.75 -13.20 13.20
C GLY A 75 4.80 -14.38 13.07
N LYS A 76 3.69 -14.26 12.33
CA LYS A 76 2.72 -15.34 12.15
C LYS A 76 2.90 -16.05 10.81
N VAL A 77 2.55 -17.33 10.74
CA VAL A 77 2.59 -18.12 9.50
C VAL A 77 1.21 -18.69 9.19
N ILE A 78 0.86 -18.74 7.91
CA ILE A 78 -0.39 -19.34 7.45
C ILE A 78 -0.19 -20.86 7.40
N VAL A 79 -0.98 -21.59 8.18
CA VAL A 79 -1.10 -23.04 8.05
C VAL A 79 -2.25 -23.31 7.09
N PRO A 80 -1.97 -23.87 5.89
CA PRO A 80 -3.01 -24.14 4.92
C PRO A 80 -3.98 -25.20 5.44
N GLN A 81 -5.22 -25.15 4.96
CA GLN A 81 -6.22 -26.17 5.25
C GLN A 81 -5.68 -27.56 4.89
N PHE A 82 -5.84 -28.51 5.80
CA PHE A 82 -5.41 -29.89 5.58
C PHE A 82 -6.48 -30.86 6.07
N LYS A 83 -7.05 -31.63 5.14
CA LYS A 83 -8.20 -32.52 5.41
C LYS A 83 -9.36 -31.74 6.04
N ASP A 84 -9.76 -32.11 7.25
CA ASP A 84 -10.88 -31.53 7.98
C ASP A 84 -10.47 -30.35 8.88
N GLU A 85 -9.19 -29.99 8.90
CA GLU A 85 -8.68 -28.86 9.68
C GLU A 85 -8.66 -27.58 8.84
N ASP A 86 -9.40 -26.56 9.29
CA ASP A 86 -9.47 -25.24 8.66
C ASP A 86 -8.12 -24.53 8.61
N MET A 87 -7.96 -23.61 7.64
CA MET A 87 -6.80 -22.72 7.58
C MET A 87 -6.73 -21.83 8.84
N TYR A 88 -5.57 -21.76 9.47
CA TYR A 88 -5.33 -20.91 10.64
C TYR A 88 -3.96 -20.22 10.62
N LEU A 89 -3.78 -19.24 11.51
CA LEU A 89 -2.51 -18.56 11.73
C LEU A 89 -1.82 -19.16 12.95
N ALA A 90 -0.57 -19.60 12.79
CA ALA A 90 0.28 -20.08 13.86
C ALA A 90 1.41 -19.09 14.17
N GLU A 91 1.96 -19.17 15.38
CA GLU A 91 3.16 -18.41 15.74
C GLU A 91 4.38 -18.96 15.00
N GLY A 92 5.07 -18.06 14.29
CA GLY A 92 6.31 -18.34 13.58
C GLY A 92 7.51 -18.34 14.53
N LYS A 93 8.59 -19.00 14.10
CA LYS A 93 9.85 -19.08 14.86
C LYS A 93 10.84 -17.97 14.51
N HIS A 94 10.55 -17.20 13.46
CA HIS A 94 11.42 -16.13 12.97
C HIS A 94 11.16 -14.82 13.69
N LYS A 95 12.11 -13.90 13.60
CA LYS A 95 11.94 -12.56 14.17
C LYS A 95 10.93 -11.74 13.35
N PRO A 96 9.88 -11.19 13.97
CA PRO A 96 8.93 -10.31 13.29
C PRO A 96 9.58 -8.97 12.92
N LEU A 97 9.31 -8.47 11.72
CA LEU A 97 9.80 -7.17 11.25
C LEU A 97 9.01 -6.01 11.89
N ILE A 98 7.71 -6.22 12.11
CA ILE A 98 6.77 -5.26 12.68
C ILE A 98 5.96 -5.89 13.80
N SER A 99 5.31 -5.06 14.62
CA SER A 99 4.37 -5.56 15.62
C SER A 99 3.08 -6.06 14.96
N GLU A 100 2.41 -7.00 15.63
CA GLU A 100 1.09 -7.48 15.25
C GLU A 100 0.06 -6.34 15.17
N ARG A 101 0.12 -5.41 16.13
CA ARG A 101 -0.70 -4.20 16.12
C ARG A 101 -0.53 -3.39 14.82
N LEU A 102 0.71 -3.09 14.43
CA LEU A 102 0.99 -2.32 13.21
C LEU A 102 0.49 -3.07 11.97
N PHE A 103 0.64 -4.39 11.94
CA PHE A 103 0.15 -5.21 10.85
C PHE A 103 -1.38 -5.09 10.68
N TYR A 104 -2.15 -5.19 11.77
CA TYR A 104 -3.60 -5.07 11.69
C TYR A 104 -4.07 -3.65 11.39
N GLU A 105 -3.39 -2.62 11.92
CA GLU A 105 -3.65 -1.22 11.54
C GLU A 105 -3.50 -1.04 10.01
N VAL A 106 -2.46 -1.62 9.42
CA VAL A 106 -2.27 -1.64 7.95
C VAL A 106 -3.39 -2.41 7.26
N GLN A 107 -3.80 -3.59 7.75
CA GLN A 107 -4.90 -4.35 7.13
C GLN A 107 -6.21 -3.54 7.14
N ASP A 108 -6.50 -2.77 8.18
CA ASP A 108 -7.69 -1.92 8.26
C ASP A 108 -7.63 -0.74 7.29
N VAL A 109 -6.46 -0.13 7.09
CA VAL A 109 -6.25 0.87 6.03
C VAL A 109 -6.48 0.25 4.65
N LEU A 110 -5.94 -0.94 4.38
CA LEU A 110 -6.09 -1.64 3.09
C LEU A 110 -7.55 -2.04 2.80
N LYS A 111 -8.30 -2.47 3.83
CA LYS A 111 -9.74 -2.77 3.73
C LYS A 111 -10.60 -1.51 3.61
N GLY A 112 -10.03 -0.32 3.77
CA GLY A 112 -10.75 0.94 3.76
C GLY A 112 -11.62 1.17 5.00
N LYS A 113 -11.41 0.40 6.08
CA LYS A 113 -12.09 0.59 7.38
C LYS A 113 -11.60 1.86 8.08
N ASN A 114 -10.33 2.20 7.89
CA ASN A 114 -9.73 3.47 8.32
C ASN A 114 -9.63 4.48 7.18
N ARG A 115 -10.71 4.67 6.40
CA ARG A 115 -10.81 5.89 5.59
C ARG A 115 -11.01 7.06 6.56
N ASN A 116 -9.91 7.62 7.05
CA ASN A 116 -9.89 9.05 7.29
C ASN A 116 -10.50 9.67 6.04
N LYS A 117 -11.71 10.24 6.15
CA LYS A 117 -12.38 10.96 5.05
C LYS A 117 -11.58 12.19 4.61
N GLY A 118 -10.39 12.41 5.20
CA GLY A 118 -9.39 13.35 4.77
C GLY A 118 -8.91 13.05 3.35
N ILE A 119 -8.63 14.12 2.65
CA ILE A 119 -8.17 14.09 1.27
C ILE A 119 -6.77 13.47 1.28
N LYS A 120 -6.55 12.47 0.43
CA LYS A 120 -5.21 11.93 0.21
C LYS A 120 -4.34 13.07 -0.26
N ILE A 121 -3.18 13.26 0.38
CA ILE A 121 -2.25 14.38 0.12
C ILE A 121 -1.85 14.46 -1.36
N VAL A 122 -1.96 13.34 -2.09
CA VAL A 122 -1.62 13.28 -3.51
C VAL A 122 -2.78 13.77 -4.39
N SER A 123 -2.88 15.08 -4.53
CA SER A 123 -3.50 15.69 -5.70
C SER A 123 -2.43 15.98 -6.75
N HIS A 124 -2.73 15.78 -8.04
CA HIS A 124 -1.84 16.25 -9.11
C HIS A 124 -1.57 17.74 -8.94
N ASN A 125 -0.35 18.24 -9.21
CA ASN A 125 0.01 19.66 -9.02
C ASN A 125 -0.92 20.64 -9.76
N LEU A 126 -1.57 20.17 -10.84
CA LEU A 126 -2.54 20.92 -11.65
C LEU A 126 -4.00 20.80 -11.16
N LEU A 127 -4.22 20.03 -10.10
CA LEU A 127 -5.53 19.80 -9.48
C LEU A 127 -5.45 19.91 -7.93
N PRO A 128 -4.81 20.96 -7.37
CA PRO A 128 -4.55 21.06 -5.93
C PRO A 128 -5.82 21.05 -5.06
N LEU A 129 -6.97 21.46 -5.63
CA LEU A 129 -8.25 21.52 -4.91
C LEU A 129 -9.10 20.25 -5.10
N ARG A 130 -8.54 19.18 -5.69
CA ARG A 130 -9.28 17.94 -5.93
C ARG A 130 -9.66 17.31 -4.59
N GLY A 131 -10.96 17.11 -4.38
CA GLY A 131 -11.48 16.58 -3.13
C GLY A 131 -11.93 17.65 -2.12
N PHE A 132 -11.65 18.94 -2.37
CA PHE A 132 -12.05 20.06 -1.50
C PHE A 132 -13.29 20.79 -2.02
N LEU A 133 -13.42 20.91 -3.34
CA LEU A 133 -14.49 21.71 -3.95
C LEU A 133 -15.83 20.98 -3.90
N LEU A 134 -16.90 21.69 -3.57
CA LEU A 134 -18.27 21.18 -3.67
C LEU A 134 -18.90 21.59 -5.00
N CYS A 135 -19.70 20.70 -5.57
CA CYS A 135 -20.48 20.99 -6.75
C CYS A 135 -21.60 21.98 -6.39
N PRO A 136 -21.75 23.13 -7.09
CA PRO A 136 -22.81 24.08 -6.81
C PRO A 136 -24.22 23.50 -7.04
N GLU A 137 -24.36 22.52 -7.94
CA GLU A 137 -25.67 21.93 -8.27
C GLU A 137 -26.09 20.81 -7.31
N CYS A 138 -25.21 19.82 -7.08
CA CYS A 138 -25.57 18.62 -6.30
C CYS A 138 -24.88 18.50 -4.95
N GLN A 139 -24.06 19.49 -4.57
CA GLN A 139 -23.32 19.56 -3.30
C GLN A 139 -22.38 18.38 -3.02
N LYS A 140 -22.13 17.50 -4.00
CA LYS A 140 -21.13 16.44 -3.94
C LYS A 140 -19.73 17.02 -4.20
N VAL A 141 -18.72 16.40 -3.61
CA VAL A 141 -17.31 16.76 -3.82
C VAL A 141 -16.92 16.60 -5.30
N LEU A 142 -16.37 17.65 -5.90
CA LEU A 142 -15.80 17.62 -7.24
C LEU A 142 -14.50 16.80 -7.24
N THR A 143 -14.34 15.99 -8.28
CA THR A 143 -13.08 15.33 -8.58
C THR A 143 -12.32 16.13 -9.64
N GLY A 144 -11.17 15.63 -10.09
CA GLY A 144 -10.47 16.23 -11.21
C GLY A 144 -9.73 15.20 -12.03
N SER A 145 -9.69 15.42 -13.33
CA SER A 145 -8.98 14.55 -14.29
C SER A 145 -8.51 15.34 -15.51
N PRO A 146 -7.43 14.89 -16.17
CA PRO A 146 -7.02 15.43 -17.45
C PRO A 146 -7.91 14.90 -18.58
N SER A 147 -8.01 15.67 -19.66
CA SER A 147 -8.59 15.24 -20.92
C SER A 147 -7.61 15.53 -22.05
N LYS A 148 -7.33 14.52 -22.87
CA LYS A 148 -6.37 14.60 -23.98
C LYS A 148 -7.01 15.34 -25.15
N GLY A 149 -6.40 16.45 -25.58
CA GLY A 149 -6.69 17.08 -26.87
C GLY A 149 -5.64 16.72 -27.92
N ARG A 150 -5.64 17.45 -29.04
CA ARG A 150 -4.71 17.22 -30.15
C ARG A 150 -3.24 17.43 -29.78
N TYR A 151 -2.95 18.42 -28.94
CA TYR A 151 -1.58 18.86 -28.62
C TYR A 151 -1.24 18.84 -27.13
N ALA A 152 -2.22 18.77 -26.24
CA ALA A 152 -2.00 18.90 -24.80
C ALA A 152 -3.08 18.18 -23.97
N TYR A 153 -2.77 17.96 -22.70
CA TYR A 153 -3.75 17.58 -21.69
C TYR A 153 -4.34 18.83 -21.02
N TYR A 154 -5.67 18.87 -20.92
CA TYR A 154 -6.42 19.92 -20.26
C TYR A 154 -7.02 19.38 -18.98
N TYR A 155 -6.75 20.04 -17.86
CA TYR A 155 -7.19 19.59 -16.53
C TYR A 155 -8.49 20.28 -16.14
N TYR A 156 -9.39 19.52 -15.51
CA TYR A 156 -10.69 20.02 -15.10
C TYR A 156 -11.07 19.49 -13.73
N TYR A 157 -11.74 20.32 -12.94
CA TYR A 157 -12.57 19.88 -11.84
C TYR A 157 -13.96 19.55 -12.38
N HIS A 158 -14.49 18.37 -12.07
CA HIS A 158 -15.78 17.95 -12.61
C HIS A 158 -16.54 17.10 -11.60
N CYS A 159 -17.87 17.11 -11.74
CA CYS A 159 -18.73 16.24 -10.95
C CYS A 159 -18.77 14.81 -11.52
N GLN A 160 -19.55 13.94 -10.88
CA GLN A 160 -19.83 12.58 -11.33
C GLN A 160 -20.75 12.59 -12.56
N LYS A 161 -20.79 11.48 -13.33
CA LYS A 161 -21.51 11.36 -14.62
C LYS A 161 -22.97 11.87 -14.62
N GLN A 162 -23.67 11.77 -13.50
CA GLN A 162 -25.07 12.22 -13.35
C GLN A 162 -25.21 13.77 -13.31
N CYS A 163 -24.11 14.51 -13.15
CA CYS A 163 -24.06 15.95 -12.99
C CYS A 163 -23.02 16.55 -13.95
N LYS A 164 -23.43 17.44 -14.86
CA LYS A 164 -22.60 17.91 -15.98
C LYS A 164 -21.62 19.03 -15.61
N VAL A 165 -21.65 19.51 -14.36
CA VAL A 165 -20.76 20.57 -13.86
C VAL A 165 -19.28 20.23 -14.10
N ARG A 166 -18.58 21.18 -14.73
CA ARG A 166 -17.16 21.10 -15.06
C ARG A 166 -16.52 22.48 -15.10
N PHE A 167 -15.38 22.63 -14.43
CA PHE A 167 -14.56 23.84 -14.39
C PHE A 167 -13.15 23.52 -14.88
N LYS A 168 -12.59 24.36 -15.75
CA LYS A 168 -11.20 24.22 -16.17
C LYS A 168 -10.29 24.53 -15.00
N ALA A 169 -9.31 23.66 -14.71
CA ALA A 169 -8.28 23.98 -13.74
C ALA A 169 -7.41 25.10 -14.33
N GLY A 170 -7.20 26.18 -13.56
CA GLY A 170 -6.30 27.27 -13.95
C GLY A 170 -4.90 26.75 -14.24
N LYS A 171 -4.12 27.54 -14.99
CA LYS A 171 -2.68 27.30 -15.11
C LYS A 171 -1.99 27.57 -13.78
#